data_AF-A0A6G0R2Q5-F1
#
_entry.id   AF-A0A6G0R2Q5-F1
#
_cell.length_a   1.000
_cell.length_b   1.000
_cell.length_c   1.000
_cell.angle_alpha   90.00
_cell.angle_beta   90.00
_cell.angle_gamma   90.00
#
_symmetry.space_group_name_H-M   'P 1'
#
loop_
_entity.id
_entity.type
_entity.pdbx_description
1 polymer ?
#
loop_
_entity_poly.entity_id
_entity_poly.type
_entity_poly.pdbx_seq_one_letter_code
_entity_poly.pdbx_strand_id
1 'polypeptide(L)'
;MVYPSSTDAHALESARQYNEAYNLAFAQQLKNKDIPEGGSKAVVLCDPIVGPVGDVAPRDFIIRKSVKAFSDALLDLNTTDEAVKEKIVDYYGQDELIYLGPDENIIPEDITWMTNRAAYRGYPIPRAFISSKPDAGFNHKVYGVTSEGVAVFADVALRSQNIDPTKQPFTVKITGGTDGDVAGNVIKILHREYGNNLRVVGICDGTGVVEDPQGLDMPELLRLVHDSLPLSSFDGSKVSSTGVKHDINTQEGIRARNSMHNRVKSDLFIPAGGRPNTINENNWRDYLDADGKPSSGLIVEGANLFITPEARQLLFDNAGVVIVKDSSANKCGVVCSSYEIVASMLLETDEFLAVKDELVVEVVDKLRALARVEAQLLFREYKKDPTSALPPASERISRAITRVHDAVLAHFDDVCEADQQILFTLIEEHLPPKLRELALDRVQQNVPLAYLRSIVASSLASKIVYREGLQFTEALPDSNLGNMALQYLKQEKKVQRLVQDVRSSQLSNKDDIADLLARGGVRAGMDTPN
;
A
#
# COMPACT_ATOMS: atom_id res chain seq x y z
N MET A 1 -13.50 -8.43 -8.61
CA MET A 1 -14.66 -8.97 -9.37
C MET A 1 -15.91 -8.79 -8.53
N VAL A 2 -16.99 -8.23 -9.07
CA VAL A 2 -18.22 -7.94 -8.33
C VAL A 2 -19.31 -8.91 -8.78
N TYR A 3 -19.88 -9.67 -7.84
CA TYR A 3 -20.97 -10.61 -8.10
C TYR A 3 -22.21 -10.21 -7.27
N PRO A 4 -23.19 -9.53 -7.88
CA PRO A 4 -24.44 -9.18 -7.22
C PRO A 4 -25.34 -10.41 -7.05
N SER A 5 -26.03 -10.50 -5.91
CA SER A 5 -26.88 -11.65 -5.56
C SER A 5 -28.26 -11.66 -6.22
N SER A 6 -28.63 -10.58 -6.92
CA SER A 6 -29.92 -10.42 -7.61
C SER A 6 -29.81 -9.42 -8.77
N THR A 7 -30.80 -9.41 -9.65
CA THR A 7 -30.89 -8.44 -10.75
C THR A 7 -31.02 -7.00 -10.26
N ASP A 8 -31.75 -6.77 -9.17
CA ASP A 8 -31.87 -5.44 -8.56
C ASP A 8 -30.53 -4.97 -7.98
N ALA A 9 -29.80 -5.86 -7.29
CA ALA A 9 -28.46 -5.57 -6.83
C ALA A 9 -27.51 -5.30 -8.01
N HIS A 10 -27.62 -6.06 -9.10
CA HIS A 10 -26.84 -5.82 -10.31
C HIS A 10 -27.12 -4.44 -10.92
N ALA A 11 -28.39 -4.02 -10.99
CA ALA A 11 -28.74 -2.69 -11.48
C ALA A 11 -28.17 -1.56 -10.60
N LEU A 12 -28.19 -1.75 -9.28
CA LEU A 12 -27.59 -0.80 -8.33
C LEU A 12 -26.06 -0.72 -8.48
N GLU A 13 -25.38 -1.87 -8.58
CA GLU A 13 -23.93 -1.91 -8.74
C GLU A 13 -23.50 -1.34 -10.11
N SER A 14 -24.25 -1.63 -11.18
CA SER A 14 -24.00 -1.07 -12.51
C SER A 14 -23.99 0.46 -12.52
N ALA A 15 -24.91 1.09 -11.77
CA ALA A 15 -24.96 2.54 -11.64
C ALA A 15 -23.77 3.14 -10.85
N ARG A 16 -23.04 2.34 -10.07
CA ARG A 16 -21.93 2.79 -9.21
C ARG A 16 -20.55 2.31 -9.69
N GLN A 17 -20.52 1.32 -10.58
CA GLN A 17 -19.31 0.63 -11.05
C GLN A 17 -18.23 1.60 -11.56
N TYR A 18 -18.61 2.60 -12.36
CA TYR A 18 -17.66 3.60 -12.87
C TYR A 18 -17.02 4.40 -11.74
N ASN A 19 -17.83 4.88 -10.78
CA ASN A 19 -17.34 5.66 -9.65
C ASN A 19 -16.42 4.82 -8.77
N GLU A 20 -16.75 3.54 -8.55
CA GLU A 20 -15.89 2.61 -7.82
C GLU A 20 -14.54 2.42 -8.55
N ALA A 21 -14.57 2.09 -9.84
CA ALA A 21 -13.36 1.90 -10.65
C ALA A 21 -12.48 3.16 -10.67
N TYR A 22 -13.07 4.33 -10.88
CA TYR A 22 -12.37 5.61 -10.89
C TYR A 22 -11.71 5.92 -9.54
N ASN A 23 -12.47 5.81 -8.43
CA ASN A 23 -11.94 6.11 -7.11
C ASN A 23 -10.83 5.14 -6.68
N LEU A 24 -10.95 3.86 -7.05
CA LEU A 24 -9.90 2.87 -6.80
C LEU A 24 -8.66 3.13 -7.66
N ALA A 25 -8.82 3.49 -8.94
CA ALA A 25 -7.70 3.84 -9.82
C ALA A 25 -6.99 5.13 -9.33
N PHE A 26 -7.76 6.13 -8.91
CA PHE A 26 -7.21 7.35 -8.32
C PHE A 26 -6.45 7.06 -7.01
N ALA A 27 -7.02 6.25 -6.11
CA ALA A 27 -6.33 5.81 -4.92
C ALA A 27 -5.05 5.00 -5.24
N GLN A 28 -5.08 4.19 -6.31
CA GLN A 28 -3.91 3.45 -6.79
C GLN A 28 -2.80 4.41 -7.25
N GLN A 29 -3.14 5.47 -8.01
CA GLN A 29 -2.17 6.48 -8.43
C GLN A 29 -1.52 7.16 -7.23
N LEU A 30 -2.30 7.47 -6.18
CA LEU A 30 -1.77 8.06 -4.95
C LEU A 30 -0.85 7.11 -4.18
N LYS A 31 -1.04 5.78 -4.26
CA LYS A 31 -0.21 4.77 -3.61
C LYS A 31 1.09 4.51 -4.35
N ASN A 32 1.06 4.52 -5.68
CA ASN A 32 2.19 4.15 -6.54
C ASN A 32 3.30 5.21 -6.64
N LYS A 33 3.19 6.33 -5.90
CA LYS A 33 4.16 7.44 -5.89
C LYS A 33 5.65 7.05 -5.74
N ASP A 34 5.94 5.88 -5.15
CA ASP A 34 7.31 5.42 -4.86
C ASP A 34 7.85 4.40 -5.87
N ILE A 35 7.05 4.03 -6.87
CA ILE A 35 7.32 2.92 -7.78
C ILE A 35 7.12 3.33 -9.24
N PRO A 36 7.70 2.60 -10.21
CA PRO A 36 7.63 2.96 -11.63
C PRO A 36 6.24 2.79 -12.29
N GLU A 37 5.29 2.13 -11.63
CA GLU A 37 3.96 1.85 -12.17
C GLU A 37 2.96 2.99 -11.95
N GLY A 38 2.16 3.33 -12.97
CA GLY A 38 0.99 4.20 -12.82
C GLY A 38 -0.19 3.52 -12.11
N GLY A 39 -1.20 4.29 -11.73
CA GLY A 39 -2.40 3.85 -11.05
C GLY A 39 -3.55 3.49 -11.99
N SER A 40 -4.00 2.25 -11.94
CA SER A 40 -5.16 1.77 -12.70
C SER A 40 -6.05 0.85 -11.85
N LYS A 41 -7.28 0.61 -12.32
CA LYS A 41 -8.18 -0.38 -11.73
C LYS A 41 -9.14 -0.94 -12.77
N ALA A 42 -9.49 -2.20 -12.60
CA ALA A 42 -10.61 -2.83 -13.29
C ALA A 42 -11.66 -3.30 -12.28
N VAL A 43 -12.92 -2.96 -12.55
CA VAL A 43 -14.08 -3.52 -11.86
C VAL A 43 -14.90 -4.27 -12.89
N VAL A 44 -15.00 -5.58 -12.73
CA VAL A 44 -15.81 -6.45 -13.60
C VAL A 44 -17.08 -6.84 -12.85
N LEU A 45 -18.20 -6.25 -13.28
CA LEU A 45 -19.53 -6.61 -12.82
C LEU A 45 -19.99 -7.89 -13.56
N CYS A 46 -20.18 -8.96 -12.81
CA CYS A 46 -20.57 -10.25 -13.36
C CYS A 46 -22.10 -10.35 -13.44
N ASP A 47 -22.61 -10.73 -14.61
CA ASP A 47 -24.04 -11.04 -14.77
C ASP A 47 -24.34 -12.40 -14.12
N PRO A 48 -25.28 -12.47 -13.14
CA PRO A 48 -25.67 -13.73 -12.52
C PRO A 48 -26.47 -14.65 -13.47
N ILE A 49 -26.99 -14.13 -14.59
CA ILE A 49 -27.82 -14.87 -15.54
C ILE A 49 -26.96 -15.50 -16.63
N VAL A 50 -27.02 -16.82 -16.77
CA VAL A 50 -26.36 -17.56 -17.85
C VAL A 50 -27.34 -18.42 -18.61
N GLY A 51 -28.04 -17.79 -19.54
CA GLY A 51 -28.85 -18.50 -20.53
C GLY A 51 -30.11 -17.74 -20.94
N PRO A 52 -30.79 -18.18 -22.01
CA PRO A 52 -32.00 -17.54 -22.51
C PRO A 52 -33.21 -17.64 -21.57
N VAL A 53 -33.14 -18.43 -20.49
CA VAL A 53 -34.27 -18.71 -19.58
C VAL A 53 -34.01 -18.23 -18.13
N GLY A 54 -32.98 -17.42 -17.88
CA GLY A 54 -32.79 -16.84 -16.54
C GLY A 54 -32.20 -17.80 -15.50
N ASP A 55 -31.59 -18.90 -15.91
CA ASP A 55 -30.89 -19.82 -14.99
C ASP A 55 -29.68 -19.12 -14.36
N VAL A 56 -29.56 -19.22 -13.03
CA VAL A 56 -28.44 -18.68 -12.25
C VAL A 56 -27.38 -19.77 -12.12
N ALA A 57 -26.19 -19.56 -12.71
CA ALA A 57 -25.07 -20.48 -12.46
C ALA A 57 -24.51 -20.31 -11.04
N PRO A 58 -23.82 -21.33 -10.52
CA PRO A 58 -23.05 -21.20 -9.30
C PRO A 58 -22.14 -19.95 -9.36
N ARG A 59 -22.19 -19.12 -8.31
CA ARG A 59 -21.37 -17.91 -8.16
C ARG A 59 -19.93 -18.13 -8.58
N ASP A 60 -19.31 -19.18 -8.04
CA ASP A 60 -17.90 -19.44 -8.28
C ASP A 60 -17.62 -19.74 -9.76
N PHE A 61 -18.52 -20.47 -10.44
CA PHE A 61 -18.40 -20.70 -11.88
C PHE A 61 -18.41 -19.38 -12.66
N ILE A 62 -19.36 -18.48 -12.35
CA ILE A 62 -19.46 -17.18 -13.01
C ILE A 62 -18.20 -16.36 -12.77
N ILE A 63 -17.77 -16.20 -11.52
CA ILE A 63 -16.59 -15.37 -11.22
C ILE A 63 -15.34 -15.98 -11.87
N ARG A 64 -15.11 -17.30 -11.77
CA ARG A 64 -13.95 -17.94 -12.44
C ARG A 64 -13.98 -17.75 -13.95
N LYS A 65 -15.15 -17.86 -14.59
CA LYS A 65 -15.28 -17.64 -16.03
C LYS A 65 -15.02 -16.17 -16.39
N SER A 66 -15.55 -15.23 -15.62
CA SER A 66 -15.34 -13.78 -15.83
C SER A 66 -13.88 -13.37 -15.66
N VAL A 67 -13.18 -13.88 -14.63
CA VAL A 67 -11.74 -13.66 -14.45
C VAL A 67 -10.95 -14.12 -15.68
N LYS A 68 -11.23 -15.33 -16.14
CA LYS A 68 -10.55 -15.91 -17.31
C LYS A 68 -10.84 -15.12 -18.59
N ALA A 69 -12.10 -14.81 -18.85
CA ALA A 69 -12.52 -14.06 -20.03
C ALA A 69 -11.93 -12.64 -20.06
N PHE A 70 -11.99 -11.92 -18.93
CA PHE A 70 -11.42 -10.58 -18.80
C PHE A 70 -9.90 -10.59 -19.04
N SER A 71 -9.19 -11.50 -18.37
CA SER A 71 -7.74 -11.57 -18.47
C SER A 71 -7.27 -11.99 -19.86
N ASP A 72 -7.99 -12.91 -20.52
CA ASP A 72 -7.68 -13.32 -21.90
C ASP A 72 -7.94 -12.20 -22.91
N ALA A 73 -8.99 -11.41 -22.71
CA ALA A 73 -9.29 -10.25 -23.54
C ALA A 73 -8.26 -9.12 -23.36
N LEU A 74 -7.75 -8.90 -22.14
CA LEU A 74 -6.67 -7.93 -21.91
C LEU A 74 -5.40 -8.27 -22.70
N LEU A 75 -5.10 -9.56 -22.88
CA LEU A 75 -3.94 -10.01 -23.65
C LEU A 75 -4.06 -9.69 -25.15
N ASP A 76 -5.26 -9.37 -25.66
CA ASP A 76 -5.41 -8.87 -27.03
C ASP A 76 -4.67 -7.54 -27.23
N LEU A 77 -4.59 -6.69 -26.19
CA LEU A 77 -3.92 -5.38 -26.25
C LEU A 77 -2.41 -5.49 -26.49
N ASN A 78 -1.81 -6.65 -26.20
CA ASN A 78 -0.38 -6.90 -26.32
C ASN A 78 -0.04 -7.98 -27.35
N THR A 79 -1.00 -8.32 -28.21
CA THR A 79 -0.81 -9.36 -29.23
C THR A 79 0.15 -8.89 -30.32
N THR A 80 0.98 -9.81 -30.82
CA THR A 80 1.78 -9.61 -32.04
C THR A 80 1.06 -10.06 -33.30
N ASP A 81 -0.17 -10.57 -33.18
CA ASP A 81 -1.00 -11.00 -34.32
C ASP A 81 -1.62 -9.79 -35.02
N GLU A 82 -1.15 -9.49 -36.23
CA GLU A 82 -1.61 -8.37 -37.05
C GLU A 82 -3.13 -8.43 -37.34
N ALA A 83 -3.72 -9.61 -37.51
CA ALA A 83 -5.16 -9.74 -37.76
C ALA A 83 -6.02 -9.38 -36.54
N VAL A 84 -5.43 -9.47 -35.34
CA VAL A 84 -6.07 -8.99 -34.10
C VAL A 84 -5.80 -7.50 -33.94
N LYS A 85 -4.56 -7.02 -34.16
CA LYS A 85 -4.22 -5.59 -34.09
C LYS A 85 -5.07 -4.73 -35.00
N GLU A 86 -5.38 -5.18 -36.22
CA GLU A 86 -6.28 -4.48 -37.16
C GLU A 86 -7.69 -4.21 -36.59
N LYS A 87 -8.09 -4.93 -35.54
CA LYS A 87 -9.39 -4.77 -34.86
C LYS A 87 -9.32 -3.92 -33.60
N ILE A 88 -8.12 -3.54 -33.16
CA ILE A 88 -7.88 -2.75 -31.96
C ILE A 88 -7.82 -1.28 -32.34
N VAL A 89 -8.56 -0.46 -31.59
CA VAL A 89 -8.45 1.00 -31.69
C VAL A 89 -7.36 1.44 -30.72
N ASP A 90 -6.16 1.70 -31.26
CA ASP A 90 -5.00 2.14 -30.49
C ASP A 90 -4.81 3.66 -30.61
N TYR A 91 -5.07 4.37 -29.51
CA TYR A 91 -4.82 5.81 -29.39
C TYR A 91 -3.42 6.14 -28.87
N TYR A 92 -2.69 5.16 -28.33
CA TYR A 92 -1.40 5.34 -27.70
C TYR A 92 -0.25 5.17 -28.70
N GLY A 93 -0.36 4.21 -29.62
CA GLY A 93 0.57 4.02 -30.73
C GLY A 93 1.96 3.51 -30.31
N GLN A 94 2.07 2.95 -29.10
CA GLN A 94 3.29 2.38 -28.54
C GLN A 94 2.97 1.08 -27.79
N ASP A 95 3.94 0.18 -27.70
CA ASP A 95 3.80 -1.04 -26.91
C ASP A 95 3.74 -0.71 -25.41
N GLU A 96 2.78 -1.30 -24.70
CA GLU A 96 2.62 -1.16 -23.25
C GLU A 96 2.80 -2.50 -22.55
N LEU A 97 3.47 -2.55 -21.40
CA LEU A 97 3.41 -3.74 -20.54
C LEU A 97 2.33 -3.54 -19.48
N ILE A 98 1.30 -4.39 -19.52
CA ILE A 98 0.23 -4.40 -18.53
C ILE A 98 0.62 -5.32 -17.37
N TYR A 99 0.63 -4.77 -16.16
CA TYR A 99 0.84 -5.54 -14.93
C TYR A 99 -0.43 -5.52 -14.06
N LEU A 100 -0.81 -6.67 -13.55
CA LEU A 100 -1.99 -6.84 -12.71
C LEU A 100 -1.58 -7.15 -11.27
N GLY A 101 -2.41 -6.70 -10.32
CA GLY A 101 -2.37 -7.12 -8.92
C GLY A 101 -3.71 -7.75 -8.54
N PRO A 102 -3.72 -8.78 -7.68
CA PRO A 102 -4.97 -9.38 -7.24
C PRO A 102 -5.77 -8.39 -6.36
N ASP A 103 -7.08 -8.55 -6.39
CA ASP A 103 -8.03 -7.81 -5.55
C ASP A 103 -9.21 -8.73 -5.21
N GLU A 104 -10.32 -8.18 -4.70
CA GLU A 104 -11.49 -8.93 -4.26
C GLU A 104 -11.92 -10.00 -5.27
N ASN A 105 -12.06 -11.21 -4.74
CA ASN A 105 -12.41 -12.44 -5.45
C ASN A 105 -11.37 -12.93 -6.47
N ILE A 106 -10.10 -12.48 -6.46
CA ILE A 106 -9.01 -13.15 -7.19
C ILE A 106 -8.33 -14.16 -6.27
N ILE A 107 -8.25 -15.43 -6.66
CA ILE A 107 -7.62 -16.51 -5.85
C ILE A 107 -6.27 -16.93 -6.45
N PRO A 108 -5.40 -17.61 -5.69
CA PRO A 108 -4.09 -18.07 -6.20
C PRO A 108 -4.18 -18.88 -7.50
N GLU A 109 -5.19 -19.73 -7.67
CA GLU A 109 -5.41 -20.51 -8.88
C GLU A 109 -5.71 -19.64 -10.11
N ASP A 110 -6.38 -18.50 -9.92
CA ASP A 110 -6.60 -17.52 -11.00
C ASP A 110 -5.26 -16.88 -11.40
N ILE A 111 -4.42 -16.50 -10.43
CA ILE A 111 -3.11 -15.89 -10.66
C ILE A 111 -2.24 -16.84 -11.50
N THR A 112 -2.12 -18.10 -11.09
CA THR A 112 -1.37 -19.13 -11.83
C THR A 112 -1.96 -19.36 -13.24
N TRP A 113 -3.29 -19.34 -13.38
CA TRP A 113 -3.91 -19.46 -14.70
C TRP A 113 -3.57 -18.26 -15.60
N MET A 114 -3.60 -17.04 -15.06
CA MET A 114 -3.33 -15.81 -15.80
C MET A 114 -1.88 -15.76 -16.32
N THR A 115 -0.89 -16.14 -15.51
CA THR A 115 0.52 -16.18 -15.95
C THR A 115 0.75 -17.24 -17.03
N ASN A 116 0.14 -18.43 -16.87
CA ASN A 116 0.20 -19.49 -17.88
C ASN A 116 -0.51 -19.07 -19.18
N ARG A 117 -1.63 -18.35 -19.06
CA ARG A 117 -2.35 -17.83 -20.22
C ARG A 117 -1.57 -16.75 -20.94
N ALA A 118 -0.92 -15.84 -20.21
CA ALA A 118 -0.03 -14.83 -20.78
C ALA A 118 1.12 -15.49 -21.57
N ALA A 119 1.72 -16.55 -21.04
CA ALA A 119 2.77 -17.32 -21.75
C ALA A 119 2.21 -17.98 -23.02
N TYR A 120 1.05 -18.63 -22.94
CA TYR A 120 0.39 -19.24 -24.08
C TYR A 120 0.05 -18.21 -25.19
N ARG A 121 -0.33 -16.99 -24.80
CA ARG A 121 -0.68 -15.89 -25.71
C ARG A 121 0.54 -15.12 -26.24
N GLY A 122 1.76 -15.48 -25.81
CA GLY A 122 2.99 -14.82 -26.27
C GLY A 122 3.26 -13.46 -25.63
N TYR A 123 2.69 -13.18 -24.45
CA TYR A 123 3.00 -11.96 -23.70
C TYR A 123 4.51 -11.90 -23.38
N PRO A 124 5.20 -10.74 -23.53
CA PRO A 124 6.66 -10.69 -23.47
C PRO A 124 7.28 -11.20 -22.16
N ILE A 125 6.64 -10.91 -21.03
CA ILE A 125 7.13 -11.29 -19.69
C ILE A 125 6.00 -11.93 -18.89
N PRO A 126 5.60 -13.19 -19.18
CA PRO A 126 4.39 -13.80 -18.63
C PRO A 126 4.33 -13.82 -17.10
N ARG A 127 5.51 -13.96 -16.45
CA ARG A 127 5.62 -13.97 -14.99
C ARG A 127 5.35 -12.61 -14.35
N ALA A 128 5.53 -11.51 -15.09
CA ALA A 128 5.22 -10.16 -14.63
C ALA A 128 3.75 -9.77 -14.86
N PHE A 129 3.00 -10.53 -15.66
CA PHE A 129 1.62 -10.17 -16.04
C PHE A 129 0.69 -10.00 -14.83
N ILE A 130 0.86 -10.80 -13.78
CA ILE A 130 0.19 -10.61 -12.50
C ILE A 130 1.14 -10.95 -11.33
N SER A 131 1.07 -10.12 -10.29
CA SER A 131 1.87 -10.26 -9.05
C SER A 131 1.19 -11.11 -7.97
N SER A 132 1.86 -11.28 -6.83
CA SER A 132 1.42 -12.11 -5.69
C SER A 132 1.32 -13.60 -6.03
N LYS A 133 2.20 -14.08 -6.91
CA LYS A 133 2.28 -15.50 -7.28
C LYS A 133 2.56 -16.37 -6.03
N PRO A 134 1.85 -17.49 -5.85
CA PRO A 134 2.02 -18.34 -4.66
C PRO A 134 3.40 -19.03 -4.62
N ASP A 135 3.95 -19.37 -5.78
CA ASP A 135 5.22 -20.07 -5.96
C ASP A 135 6.40 -19.10 -6.14
N ALA A 136 6.64 -18.60 -7.35
CA ALA A 136 7.77 -17.75 -7.71
C ALA A 136 7.41 -16.26 -7.61
N GLY A 137 6.84 -15.87 -6.46
CA GLY A 137 6.48 -14.49 -6.16
C GLY A 137 6.42 -14.21 -4.66
N PHE A 138 5.98 -13.00 -4.34
CA PHE A 138 5.81 -12.50 -2.98
C PHE A 138 4.32 -12.56 -2.63
N ASN A 139 3.86 -13.68 -2.05
CA ASN A 139 2.46 -13.79 -1.66
C ASN A 139 2.11 -12.79 -0.54
N HIS A 140 1.15 -11.89 -0.81
CA HIS A 140 0.85 -10.79 0.09
C HIS A 140 0.34 -11.26 1.45
N LYS A 141 -0.53 -12.28 1.47
CA LYS A 141 -1.13 -12.83 2.69
C LYS A 141 -0.13 -13.60 3.54
N VAL A 142 0.75 -14.39 2.92
CA VAL A 142 1.78 -15.16 3.65
C VAL A 142 2.74 -14.21 4.38
N TYR A 143 3.21 -13.17 3.69
CA TYR A 143 4.22 -12.26 4.24
C TYR A 143 3.63 -11.05 4.98
N GLY A 144 2.34 -10.76 4.82
CA GLY A 144 1.68 -9.64 5.49
C GLY A 144 2.18 -8.27 5.05
N VAL A 145 2.60 -8.14 3.78
CA VAL A 145 3.29 -6.95 3.25
C VAL A 145 2.48 -5.67 3.38
N THR A 146 1.16 -5.74 3.20
CA THR A 146 0.26 -4.60 3.43
C THR A 146 0.26 -4.19 4.90
N SER A 147 0.23 -5.17 5.80
CA SER A 147 0.16 -4.96 7.24
C SER A 147 1.48 -4.50 7.86
N GLU A 148 2.63 -4.79 7.24
CA GLU A 148 3.92 -4.20 7.64
C GLU A 148 3.88 -2.67 7.49
N GLY A 149 3.29 -2.17 6.40
CA GLY A 149 3.05 -0.74 6.20
C GLY A 149 2.16 -0.16 7.29
N VAL A 150 1.00 -0.76 7.52
CA VAL A 150 0.04 -0.34 8.56
C VAL A 150 0.70 -0.29 9.94
N ALA A 151 1.51 -1.30 10.29
CA ALA A 151 2.22 -1.36 11.57
C ALA A 151 3.28 -0.26 11.71
N VAL A 152 4.00 0.08 10.63
CA VAL A 152 4.95 1.20 10.63
C VAL A 152 4.25 2.55 10.83
N PHE A 153 3.14 2.78 10.13
CA PHE A 153 2.34 4.00 10.34
C PHE A 153 1.72 4.05 11.74
N ALA A 154 1.30 2.92 12.29
CA ALA A 154 0.80 2.81 13.66
C ALA A 154 1.88 3.17 14.70
N ASP A 155 3.13 2.69 14.55
CA ASP A 155 4.25 3.06 15.43
C ASP A 155 4.46 4.57 15.45
N VAL A 156 4.58 5.18 14.26
CA VAL A 156 4.81 6.63 14.14
C VAL A 156 3.63 7.43 14.69
N ALA A 157 2.39 6.99 14.44
CA ALA A 157 1.18 7.61 14.95
C ALA A 157 1.10 7.57 16.48
N LEU A 158 1.34 6.40 17.09
CA LEU A 158 1.36 6.24 18.55
C LEU A 158 2.43 7.15 19.18
N ARG A 159 3.65 7.16 18.64
CA ARG A 159 4.75 8.01 19.13
C ARG A 159 4.43 9.50 19.02
N SER A 160 3.70 9.90 17.97
CA SER A 160 3.24 11.29 17.81
C SER A 160 2.29 11.73 18.92
N GLN A 161 1.59 10.79 19.54
CA GLN A 161 0.68 11.01 20.67
C GLN A 161 1.34 10.71 22.01
N ASN A 162 2.68 10.68 22.06
CA ASN A 162 3.47 10.36 23.24
C ASN A 162 3.23 8.95 23.80
N ILE A 163 2.78 8.01 22.95
CA ILE A 163 2.71 6.59 23.28
C ILE A 163 3.92 5.90 22.65
N ASP A 164 4.87 5.46 23.48
CA ASP A 164 5.99 4.63 23.01
C ASP A 164 5.61 3.14 23.15
N PRO A 165 5.17 2.46 22.07
CA PRO A 165 4.67 1.09 22.16
C PRO A 165 5.74 0.07 22.60
N THR A 166 7.02 0.46 22.59
CA THR A 166 8.12 -0.37 23.09
C THR A 166 8.30 -0.29 24.60
N LYS A 167 7.77 0.75 25.25
CA LYS A 167 7.99 1.03 26.69
C LYS A 167 6.72 0.91 27.54
N GLN A 168 5.55 1.05 26.94
CA GLN A 168 4.29 1.01 27.68
C GLN A 168 3.20 0.26 26.91
N PRO A 169 2.20 -0.31 27.62
CA PRO A 169 1.05 -0.91 26.99
C PRO A 169 0.22 0.11 26.19
N PHE A 170 -0.43 -0.37 25.13
CA PHE A 170 -1.39 0.38 24.33
C PHE A 170 -2.52 -0.54 23.88
N THR A 171 -3.68 0.05 23.62
CA THR A 171 -4.91 -0.65 23.24
C THR A 171 -5.25 -0.42 21.78
N VAL A 172 -5.67 -1.49 21.10
CA VAL A 172 -6.06 -1.45 19.69
C VAL A 172 -7.43 -2.08 19.52
N LYS A 173 -8.28 -1.45 18.71
CA LYS A 173 -9.46 -2.12 18.14
C LYS A 173 -9.33 -2.27 16.63
N ILE A 174 -9.87 -3.34 16.07
CA ILE A 174 -9.65 -3.74 14.67
C ILE A 174 -10.97 -4.14 14.03
N THR A 175 -11.24 -3.67 12.81
CA THR A 175 -12.24 -4.33 11.95
C THR A 175 -11.54 -5.18 10.90
N GLY A 176 -12.15 -6.30 10.51
CA GLY A 176 -11.54 -7.33 9.67
C GLY A 176 -11.25 -8.60 10.47
N GLY A 177 -11.35 -9.75 9.80
CA GLY A 177 -11.23 -11.08 10.42
C GLY A 177 -9.79 -11.53 10.65
N THR A 178 -9.61 -12.44 11.60
CA THR A 178 -8.34 -13.12 11.88
C THR A 178 -7.84 -13.95 10.69
N ASP A 179 -8.75 -14.40 9.84
CA ASP A 179 -8.49 -15.09 8.56
C ASP A 179 -8.21 -14.13 7.38
N GLY A 180 -8.41 -12.82 7.59
CA GLY A 180 -8.20 -11.78 6.60
C GLY A 180 -6.72 -11.46 6.36
N ASP A 181 -6.42 -10.96 5.16
CA ASP A 181 -5.06 -10.57 4.76
C ASP A 181 -4.50 -9.47 5.68
N VAL A 182 -5.24 -8.37 5.87
CA VAL A 182 -4.74 -7.22 6.63
C VAL A 182 -4.88 -7.44 8.13
N ALA A 183 -6.09 -7.72 8.61
CA ALA A 183 -6.40 -7.82 10.04
C ALA A 183 -5.63 -8.95 10.75
N GLY A 184 -5.57 -10.15 10.17
CA GLY A 184 -4.78 -11.25 10.75
C GLY A 184 -3.29 -10.93 10.81
N ASN A 185 -2.72 -10.41 9.72
CA ASN A 185 -1.29 -10.07 9.69
C ASN A 185 -0.93 -8.88 10.58
N VAL A 186 -1.80 -7.86 10.71
CA VAL A 186 -1.48 -6.71 11.59
C VAL A 186 -1.45 -7.15 13.05
N ILE A 187 -2.30 -8.10 13.47
CA ILE A 187 -2.24 -8.72 14.81
C ILE A 187 -0.89 -9.43 15.00
N LYS A 188 -0.49 -10.29 14.05
CA LYS A 188 0.79 -11.02 14.07
C LYS A 188 1.97 -10.07 14.17
N ILE A 189 1.99 -9.02 13.34
CA ILE A 189 3.08 -8.07 13.24
C ILE A 189 3.16 -7.20 14.49
N LEU A 190 2.06 -6.60 14.94
CA LEU A 190 2.07 -5.80 16.17
C LEU A 190 2.47 -6.64 17.38
N HIS A 191 2.04 -7.91 17.46
CA HIS A 191 2.48 -8.81 18.52
C HIS A 191 3.97 -9.15 18.42
N ARG A 192 4.50 -9.39 17.21
CA ARG A 192 5.94 -9.61 16.97
C ARG A 192 6.78 -8.44 17.46
N GLU A 193 6.35 -7.20 17.18
CA GLU A 193 7.13 -6.00 17.50
C GLU A 193 7.00 -5.57 18.98
N TYR A 194 5.84 -5.79 19.61
CA TYR A 194 5.52 -5.20 20.92
C TYR A 194 5.14 -6.21 22.02
N GLY A 195 4.97 -7.48 21.70
CA GLY A 195 4.67 -8.54 22.66
C GLY A 195 3.48 -8.20 23.57
N ASN A 196 3.71 -8.20 24.88
CA ASN A 196 2.69 -7.96 25.91
C ASN A 196 2.25 -6.49 26.03
N ASN A 197 2.92 -5.55 25.35
CA ASN A 197 2.46 -4.15 25.33
C ASN A 197 1.23 -3.98 24.44
N LEU A 198 1.05 -4.82 23.43
CA LEU A 198 -0.15 -4.83 22.61
C LEU A 198 -1.34 -5.41 23.39
N ARG A 199 -2.45 -4.67 23.43
CA ARG A 199 -3.74 -5.18 23.92
C ARG A 199 -4.82 -4.96 22.87
N VAL A 200 -5.25 -6.03 22.19
CA VAL A 200 -6.42 -5.95 21.31
C VAL A 200 -7.66 -5.94 22.18
N VAL A 201 -8.43 -4.85 22.21
CA VAL A 201 -9.62 -4.70 23.08
C VAL A 201 -10.94 -4.90 22.36
N GLY A 202 -10.90 -4.97 21.03
CA GLY A 202 -12.07 -5.26 20.21
C GLY A 202 -11.68 -5.67 18.80
N ILE A 203 -12.31 -6.72 18.29
CA ILE A 203 -12.18 -7.16 16.90
C ILE A 203 -13.54 -7.58 16.35
N CYS A 204 -13.82 -7.27 15.10
CA CYS A 204 -15.05 -7.71 14.45
C CYS A 204 -14.87 -7.97 12.96
N ASP A 205 -15.63 -8.93 12.42
CA ASP A 205 -15.56 -9.32 11.01
C ASP A 205 -16.94 -9.68 10.43
N GLY A 206 -16.95 -10.42 9.31
CA GLY A 206 -18.17 -10.91 8.67
C GLY A 206 -18.94 -11.95 9.49
N THR A 207 -18.33 -12.53 10.53
CA THR A 207 -18.82 -13.70 11.26
C THR A 207 -19.14 -13.42 12.73
N GLY A 208 -18.50 -12.42 13.34
CA GLY A 208 -18.73 -12.09 14.74
C GLY A 208 -18.06 -10.81 15.22
N VAL A 209 -18.13 -10.63 16.53
CA VAL A 209 -17.46 -9.57 17.29
C VAL A 209 -17.01 -10.10 18.65
N VAL A 210 -15.81 -9.73 19.06
CA VAL A 210 -15.27 -10.00 20.39
C VAL A 210 -14.72 -8.69 20.96
N GLU A 211 -15.17 -8.31 22.15
CA GLU A 211 -14.79 -7.07 22.83
C GLU A 211 -14.36 -7.42 24.25
N ASP A 212 -13.21 -6.92 24.72
CA ASP A 212 -12.78 -7.07 26.10
C ASP A 212 -11.95 -5.85 26.54
N PRO A 213 -12.44 -5.03 27.49
CA PRO A 213 -11.72 -3.87 27.99
C PRO A 213 -10.34 -4.19 28.60
N GLN A 214 -10.12 -5.43 29.06
CA GLN A 214 -8.82 -5.86 29.61
C GLN A 214 -7.85 -6.33 28.53
N GLY A 215 -8.32 -6.49 27.30
CA GLY A 215 -7.58 -7.11 26.19
C GLY A 215 -7.98 -8.58 25.99
N LEU A 216 -8.07 -8.96 24.72
CA LEU A 216 -8.37 -10.32 24.27
C LEU A 216 -7.18 -11.25 24.50
N ASP A 217 -7.46 -12.55 24.67
CA ASP A 217 -6.44 -13.60 24.77
C ASP A 217 -5.62 -13.66 23.46
N MET A 218 -4.39 -13.16 23.54
CA MET A 218 -3.48 -13.09 22.39
C MET A 218 -3.11 -14.47 21.81
N PRO A 219 -2.81 -15.50 22.62
CA PRO A 219 -2.61 -16.85 22.11
C PRO A 219 -3.80 -17.37 21.28
N GLU A 220 -5.03 -17.14 21.72
CA GLU A 220 -6.23 -17.54 20.98
C GLU A 220 -6.41 -16.76 19.68
N LEU A 221 -6.15 -15.44 19.68
CA LEU A 221 -6.15 -14.65 18.44
C LEU A 221 -5.11 -15.18 17.44
N LEU A 222 -3.89 -15.47 17.90
CA LEU A 222 -2.82 -15.99 17.05
C LEU A 222 -3.13 -17.39 16.53
N ARG A 223 -3.81 -18.23 17.31
CA ARG A 223 -4.31 -19.52 16.84
C ARG A 223 -5.28 -19.35 15.66
N LEU A 224 -6.26 -18.46 15.79
CA LEU A 224 -7.20 -18.17 14.70
C LEU A 224 -6.49 -17.64 13.44
N VAL A 225 -5.49 -16.76 13.61
CA VAL A 225 -4.69 -16.23 12.50
C VAL A 225 -3.90 -17.35 11.81
N HIS A 226 -3.20 -18.17 12.59
CA HIS A 226 -2.39 -19.28 12.06
C HIS A 226 -3.25 -20.31 11.31
N ASP A 227 -4.39 -20.68 11.89
CA ASP A 227 -5.28 -21.69 11.34
C ASP A 227 -6.21 -21.12 10.24
N SER A 228 -6.09 -19.82 9.92
CA SER A 228 -6.96 -19.09 9.00
C SER A 228 -8.45 -19.28 9.30
N LEU A 229 -8.82 -19.15 10.58
CA LEU A 229 -10.19 -19.34 11.06
C LEU A 229 -10.93 -18.00 11.20
N PRO A 230 -12.25 -17.99 10.92
CA PRO A 230 -13.08 -16.81 11.12
C PRO A 230 -13.24 -16.50 12.61
N LEU A 231 -13.54 -15.24 12.94
CA LEU A 231 -13.64 -14.79 14.32
C LEU A 231 -14.73 -15.50 15.14
N SER A 232 -15.79 -16.00 14.50
CA SER A 232 -16.81 -16.83 15.16
C SER A 232 -16.24 -18.08 15.83
N SER A 233 -15.04 -18.53 15.41
CA SER A 233 -14.32 -19.68 15.99
C SER A 233 -13.50 -19.34 17.24
N PHE A 234 -13.52 -18.09 17.71
CA PHE A 234 -12.86 -17.68 18.96
C PHE A 234 -13.43 -18.45 20.16
N ASP A 235 -12.57 -19.04 20.98
CA ASP A 235 -12.98 -19.75 22.20
C ASP A 235 -13.60 -18.77 23.21
N GLY A 236 -14.92 -18.87 23.40
CA GLY A 236 -15.65 -18.03 24.34
C GLY A 236 -15.20 -18.16 25.80
N SER A 237 -14.54 -19.26 26.17
CA SER A 237 -13.98 -19.44 27.53
C SER A 237 -12.74 -18.57 27.80
N LYS A 238 -12.14 -18.02 26.75
CA LYS A 238 -10.99 -17.10 26.79
C LYS A 238 -11.38 -15.63 26.89
N VAL A 239 -12.68 -15.33 26.82
CA VAL A 239 -13.21 -13.99 27.06
C VAL A 239 -13.29 -13.77 28.57
N SER A 240 -12.80 -12.63 29.06
CA SER A 240 -12.88 -12.35 30.50
C SER A 240 -14.33 -12.15 30.95
N SER A 241 -14.56 -12.09 32.26
CA SER A 241 -15.88 -11.79 32.83
C SER A 241 -16.43 -10.42 32.43
N THR A 242 -15.59 -9.51 31.93
CA THR A 242 -15.98 -8.18 31.44
C THR A 242 -16.04 -8.09 29.92
N GLY A 243 -15.61 -9.15 29.22
CA GLY A 243 -15.65 -9.22 27.78
C GLY A 243 -16.95 -9.83 27.25
N VAL A 244 -17.16 -9.69 25.95
CA VAL A 244 -18.34 -10.17 25.25
C VAL A 244 -17.93 -10.77 23.92
N LYS A 245 -18.52 -11.93 23.57
CA LYS A 245 -18.47 -12.52 22.23
C LYS A 245 -19.88 -12.66 21.70
N HIS A 246 -20.10 -12.19 20.48
CA HIS A 246 -21.33 -12.46 19.74
C HIS A 246 -21.04 -12.93 18.32
N ASP A 247 -21.78 -13.93 17.88
CA ASP A 247 -21.86 -14.31 16.48
C ASP A 247 -22.96 -13.50 15.77
N ILE A 248 -22.84 -13.31 14.46
CA ILE A 248 -23.81 -12.52 13.67
C ILE A 248 -25.14 -13.23 13.39
N ASN A 249 -25.36 -14.41 13.98
CA ASN A 249 -26.62 -15.15 13.86
C ASN A 249 -27.77 -14.53 14.67
N THR A 250 -27.47 -13.52 15.49
CA THR A 250 -28.44 -12.82 16.32
C THR A 250 -28.51 -11.34 15.98
N GLN A 251 -29.68 -10.72 16.17
CA GLN A 251 -29.84 -9.28 15.96
C GLN A 251 -28.93 -8.45 16.88
N GLU A 252 -28.72 -8.93 18.10
CA GLU A 252 -27.79 -8.35 19.08
C GLU A 252 -26.35 -8.42 18.56
N GLY A 253 -25.89 -9.59 18.09
CA GLY A 253 -24.55 -9.75 17.53
C GLY A 253 -24.31 -8.90 16.28
N ILE A 254 -25.29 -8.78 15.39
CA ILE A 254 -25.21 -7.87 14.24
C ILE A 254 -25.06 -6.41 14.70
N ARG A 255 -25.84 -5.98 15.70
CA ARG A 255 -25.75 -4.63 16.26
C ARG A 255 -24.41 -4.39 16.93
N ALA A 256 -23.94 -5.32 17.75
CA ALA A 256 -22.64 -5.26 18.42
C ALA A 256 -21.51 -5.13 17.38
N ARG A 257 -21.47 -6.03 16.40
CA ARG A 257 -20.50 -6.01 15.28
C ARG A 257 -20.51 -4.68 14.54
N ASN A 258 -21.69 -4.21 14.11
CA ASN A 258 -21.82 -2.99 13.31
C ASN A 258 -21.44 -1.71 14.09
N SER A 259 -21.45 -1.74 15.43
CA SER A 259 -21.18 -0.57 16.27
C SER A 259 -19.88 -0.65 17.07
N MET A 260 -19.12 -1.75 16.97
CA MET A 260 -17.89 -1.98 17.74
C MET A 260 -16.90 -0.81 17.58
N HIS A 261 -16.63 -0.40 16.33
CA HIS A 261 -15.72 0.69 16.03
C HIS A 261 -16.13 2.03 16.66
N ASN A 262 -17.43 2.23 16.91
CA ASN A 262 -17.99 3.43 17.54
C ASN A 262 -17.96 3.37 19.07
N ARG A 263 -18.16 2.19 19.66
CA ARG A 263 -18.32 2.04 21.12
C ARG A 263 -17.04 1.69 21.85
N VAL A 264 -16.23 0.78 21.31
CA VAL A 264 -15.05 0.26 22.02
C VAL A 264 -13.98 1.34 22.08
N LYS A 265 -13.56 1.67 23.31
CA LYS A 265 -12.52 2.68 23.57
C LYS A 265 -11.13 2.06 23.41
N SER A 266 -10.24 2.72 22.68
CA SER A 266 -8.85 2.29 22.49
C SER A 266 -7.93 3.44 22.09
N ASP A 267 -6.63 3.27 22.23
CA ASP A 267 -5.63 4.26 21.78
C ASP A 267 -5.59 4.36 20.26
N LEU A 268 -5.70 3.22 19.57
CA LEU A 268 -5.61 3.11 18.13
C LEU A 268 -6.76 2.29 17.54
N PHE A 269 -7.38 2.81 16.48
CA PHE A 269 -8.28 2.06 15.61
C PHE A 269 -7.60 1.70 14.29
N ILE A 270 -7.64 0.42 13.92
CA ILE A 270 -7.17 -0.05 12.61
C ILE A 270 -8.36 -0.65 11.85
N PRO A 271 -9.00 0.09 10.93
CA PRO A 271 -9.94 -0.53 10.01
C PRO A 271 -9.15 -1.34 8.98
N ALA A 272 -9.15 -2.67 9.12
CA ALA A 272 -8.43 -3.63 8.29
C ALA A 272 -9.39 -4.60 7.55
N GLY A 273 -10.65 -4.20 7.46
CA GLY A 273 -11.75 -4.89 6.79
C GLY A 273 -13.07 -4.21 7.11
N GLY A 274 -14.13 -4.60 6.42
CA GLY A 274 -15.45 -3.99 6.54
C GLY A 274 -15.95 -3.38 5.23
N ARG A 275 -17.11 -2.75 5.27
CA ARG A 275 -17.74 -2.18 4.08
C ARG A 275 -17.17 -0.78 3.80
N PRO A 276 -17.02 -0.38 2.52
CA PRO A 276 -16.74 1.01 2.19
C PRO A 276 -17.79 1.95 2.81
N ASN A 277 -17.36 3.16 3.16
CA ASN A 277 -18.19 4.23 3.74
C ASN A 277 -18.92 3.83 5.03
N THR A 278 -18.32 2.93 5.82
CA THR A 278 -18.86 2.49 7.12
C THR A 278 -19.00 3.68 8.07
N ILE A 279 -17.99 4.56 8.11
CA ILE A 279 -18.09 5.87 8.76
C ILE A 279 -18.20 6.93 7.65
N ASN A 280 -19.28 7.72 7.70
CA ASN A 280 -19.64 8.69 6.68
C ASN A 280 -20.20 9.98 7.31
N GLU A 281 -20.48 10.98 6.48
CA GLU A 281 -20.95 12.32 6.85
C GLU A 281 -22.23 12.32 7.70
N ASN A 282 -23.02 11.25 7.63
CA ASN A 282 -24.28 11.13 8.34
C ASN A 282 -24.14 10.45 9.71
N ASN A 283 -23.12 9.62 9.91
CA ASN A 283 -22.98 8.81 11.13
C ASN A 283 -21.67 9.01 11.91
N TRP A 284 -20.75 9.87 11.45
CA TRP A 284 -19.47 10.11 12.13
C TRP A 284 -19.60 10.48 13.62
N ARG A 285 -20.71 11.10 14.02
CA ARG A 285 -21.00 11.47 15.42
C ARG A 285 -21.15 10.25 16.33
N ASP A 286 -21.55 9.11 15.79
CA ASP A 286 -21.66 7.86 16.55
C ASP A 286 -20.28 7.38 17.03
N TYR A 287 -19.20 7.83 16.39
CA TYR A 287 -17.83 7.54 16.82
C TYR A 287 -17.43 8.29 18.09
N LEU A 288 -18.22 9.30 18.51
CA LEU A 288 -17.99 10.11 19.69
C LEU A 288 -18.91 9.66 20.83
N ASP A 289 -18.44 9.79 22.07
CA ASP A 289 -19.29 9.64 23.25
C ASP A 289 -20.06 10.93 23.58
N ALA A 290 -20.84 10.89 24.66
CA ALA A 290 -21.67 12.01 25.10
C ALA A 290 -20.86 13.28 25.45
N ASP A 291 -19.57 13.14 25.77
CA ASP A 291 -18.67 14.26 26.06
C ASP A 291 -17.94 14.77 24.79
N GLY A 292 -18.29 14.21 23.62
CA GLY A 292 -17.64 14.51 22.34
C GLY A 292 -16.27 13.83 22.18
N LYS A 293 -15.88 12.91 23.08
CA LYS A 293 -14.59 12.23 22.96
C LYS A 293 -14.71 11.05 22.01
N PRO A 294 -13.75 10.89 21.08
CA PRO A 294 -13.80 9.82 20.12
C PRO A 294 -13.57 8.47 20.80
N SER A 295 -14.03 7.40 20.15
CA SER A 295 -13.78 6.04 20.61
C SER A 295 -12.32 5.61 20.43
N SER A 296 -11.58 6.23 19.50
CA SER A 296 -10.11 6.23 19.47
C SER A 296 -9.60 7.58 18.97
N GLY A 297 -8.53 8.09 19.57
CA GLY A 297 -7.90 9.35 19.11
C GLY A 297 -7.09 9.20 17.83
N LEU A 298 -6.64 7.98 17.52
CA LEU A 298 -5.86 7.64 16.33
C LEU A 298 -6.60 6.62 15.45
N ILE A 299 -6.54 6.83 14.14
CA ILE A 299 -7.00 5.87 13.13
C ILE A 299 -5.89 5.65 12.10
N VAL A 300 -5.56 4.40 11.78
CA VAL A 300 -4.66 4.03 10.68
C VAL A 300 -5.38 3.09 9.73
N GLU A 301 -5.75 3.58 8.54
CA GLU A 301 -6.61 2.86 7.62
C GLU A 301 -5.87 1.74 6.86
N GLY A 302 -6.08 0.48 7.26
CA GLY A 302 -5.56 -0.69 6.54
C GLY A 302 -6.42 -1.11 5.35
N ALA A 303 -7.74 -0.92 5.42
CA ALA A 303 -8.69 -1.17 4.35
C ALA A 303 -8.98 0.09 3.54
N ASN A 304 -9.29 -0.08 2.26
CA ASN A 304 -9.65 1.03 1.38
C ASN A 304 -11.04 1.57 1.74
N LEU A 305 -11.20 2.89 1.71
CA LEU A 305 -12.49 3.58 1.72
C LEU A 305 -13.40 3.29 2.94
N PHE A 306 -12.84 2.88 4.09
CA PHE A 306 -13.65 2.62 5.29
C PHE A 306 -14.35 3.88 5.81
N ILE A 307 -13.66 5.03 5.75
CA ILE A 307 -14.15 6.36 6.15
C ILE A 307 -14.31 7.25 4.90
N THR A 308 -15.40 8.00 4.78
CA THR A 308 -15.56 8.99 3.69
C THR A 308 -14.63 10.20 3.88
N PRO A 309 -14.21 10.89 2.81
CA PRO A 309 -13.42 12.13 2.92
C PRO A 309 -14.03 13.15 3.90
N GLU A 310 -15.35 13.36 3.82
CA GLU A 310 -16.10 14.29 4.66
C GLU A 310 -16.09 13.85 6.13
N ALA A 311 -16.28 12.56 6.41
CA ALA A 311 -16.24 12.04 7.77
C ALA A 311 -14.85 12.17 8.40
N ARG A 312 -13.76 11.98 7.63
CA ARG A 312 -12.40 12.21 8.14
C ARG A 312 -12.23 13.66 8.60
N GLN A 313 -12.70 14.62 7.80
CA GLN A 313 -12.62 16.03 8.14
C GLN A 313 -13.48 16.38 9.36
N LEU A 314 -14.71 15.88 9.41
CA LEU A 314 -15.62 16.13 10.54
C LEU A 314 -15.09 15.56 11.86
N LEU A 315 -14.52 14.35 11.84
CA LEU A 315 -13.88 13.75 13.02
C LEU A 315 -12.67 14.55 13.50
N PHE A 316 -11.87 15.08 12.56
CA PHE A 316 -10.74 15.93 12.89
C PHE A 316 -11.21 17.26 13.49
N ASP A 317 -12.11 17.99 12.82
CA ASP A 317 -12.56 19.32 13.22
C ASP A 317 -13.28 19.34 14.58
N ASN A 318 -14.04 18.29 14.89
CA ASN A 318 -14.91 18.26 16.07
C ASN A 318 -14.34 17.47 17.24
N ALA A 319 -13.39 16.56 17.00
CA ALA A 319 -12.87 15.66 18.03
C ALA A 319 -11.34 15.47 18.00
N GLY A 320 -10.63 16.15 17.08
CA GLY A 320 -9.16 16.07 16.98
C GLY A 320 -8.65 14.69 16.60
N VAL A 321 -9.48 13.84 15.97
CA VAL A 321 -9.06 12.49 15.59
C VAL A 321 -8.00 12.55 14.50
N VAL A 322 -6.84 11.95 14.76
CA VAL A 322 -5.74 11.92 13.81
C VAL A 322 -5.84 10.66 12.95
N ILE A 323 -6.01 10.85 11.64
CA ILE A 323 -6.33 9.78 10.70
C ILE A 323 -5.25 9.63 9.63
N VAL A 324 -4.54 8.51 9.64
CA VAL A 324 -3.64 8.13 8.53
C VAL A 324 -4.47 7.46 7.44
N LYS A 325 -4.50 8.11 6.27
CA LYS A 325 -5.27 7.69 5.10
C LYS A 325 -4.73 6.38 4.49
N ASP A 326 -5.66 5.57 3.97
CA ASP A 326 -5.40 4.29 3.28
C ASP A 326 -4.32 4.37 2.19
N SER A 327 -4.34 5.40 1.35
CA SER A 327 -3.35 5.63 0.29
C SER A 327 -1.90 5.78 0.77
N SER A 328 -1.67 5.99 2.08
CA SER A 328 -0.35 5.89 2.70
C SER A 328 -0.20 4.58 3.45
N ALA A 329 -1.12 4.29 4.39
CA ALA A 329 -0.97 3.21 5.36
C ALA A 329 -0.88 1.81 4.73
N ASN A 330 -1.61 1.55 3.65
CA ASN A 330 -1.67 0.22 3.03
C ASN A 330 -0.92 0.11 1.69
N LYS A 331 -0.09 1.11 1.33
CA LYS A 331 0.63 1.14 0.04
C LYS A 331 1.64 0.00 -0.13
N CYS A 332 2.14 -0.60 0.96
CA CYS A 332 3.23 -1.58 0.88
C CYS A 332 2.87 -2.83 0.06
N GLY A 333 1.59 -3.21 -0.05
CA GLY A 333 1.18 -4.29 -0.96
C GLY A 333 1.48 -3.98 -2.42
N VAL A 334 1.22 -2.75 -2.87
CA VAL A 334 1.44 -2.37 -4.29
C VAL A 334 2.92 -2.17 -4.59
N VAL A 335 3.70 -1.71 -3.59
CA VAL A 335 5.16 -1.62 -3.69
C VAL A 335 5.79 -3.02 -3.74
N CYS A 336 5.26 -3.99 -3.00
CA CYS A 336 5.68 -5.39 -3.07
C CYS A 336 5.47 -5.97 -4.47
N SER A 337 4.30 -5.72 -5.08
CA SER A 337 4.01 -6.11 -6.47
C SER A 337 5.05 -5.56 -7.46
N SER A 338 5.46 -4.30 -7.30
CA SER A 338 6.50 -3.68 -8.13
C SER A 338 7.85 -4.42 -8.03
N TYR A 339 8.26 -4.78 -6.81
CA TYR A 339 9.45 -5.61 -6.61
C TYR A 339 9.33 -7.01 -7.21
N GLU A 340 8.14 -7.60 -7.22
CA GLU A 340 7.88 -8.87 -7.91
C GLU A 340 8.02 -8.74 -9.43
N ILE A 341 7.52 -7.64 -10.00
CA ILE A 341 7.58 -7.35 -11.44
C ILE A 341 9.04 -7.24 -11.88
N VAL A 342 9.84 -6.38 -11.24
CA VAL A 342 11.25 -6.23 -11.61
C VAL A 342 12.06 -7.50 -11.36
N ALA A 343 11.77 -8.27 -10.30
CA ALA A 343 12.39 -9.59 -10.09
C ALA A 343 12.02 -10.57 -11.21
N SER A 344 10.78 -10.54 -11.69
CA SER A 344 10.30 -11.37 -12.81
C SER A 344 10.92 -10.98 -14.15
N MET A 345 11.43 -9.76 -14.31
CA MET A 345 12.19 -9.33 -15.49
C MET A 345 13.66 -9.78 -15.44
N LEU A 346 14.21 -9.97 -14.24
CA LEU A 346 15.65 -10.12 -14.03
C LEU A 346 16.10 -11.56 -13.76
N LEU A 347 15.27 -12.35 -13.07
CA LEU A 347 15.62 -13.71 -12.63
C LEU A 347 14.68 -14.72 -13.26
N GLU A 348 15.20 -15.84 -13.74
CA GLU A 348 14.39 -17.01 -14.08
C GLU A 348 13.72 -17.62 -12.84
N THR A 349 12.71 -18.47 -13.05
CA THR A 349 11.95 -19.09 -11.94
C THR A 349 12.84 -19.81 -10.93
N ASP A 350 13.78 -20.64 -11.41
CA ASP A 350 14.66 -21.40 -10.53
C ASP A 350 15.66 -20.49 -9.80
N GLU A 351 16.15 -19.43 -10.45
CA GLU A 351 17.01 -18.42 -9.82
C GLU A 351 16.25 -17.69 -8.71
N PHE A 352 15.00 -17.27 -8.96
CA PHE A 352 14.17 -16.61 -7.96
C PHE A 352 13.91 -17.52 -6.76
N LEU A 353 13.53 -18.79 -7.01
CA LEU A 353 13.24 -19.75 -5.93
C LEU A 353 14.47 -20.04 -5.06
N ALA A 354 15.67 -20.04 -5.65
CA ALA A 354 16.92 -20.26 -4.92
C ALA A 354 17.25 -19.17 -3.89
N VAL A 355 16.75 -17.95 -4.08
CA VAL A 355 17.03 -16.79 -3.19
C VAL A 355 15.78 -16.15 -2.60
N LYS A 356 14.62 -16.80 -2.74
CA LYS A 356 13.30 -16.26 -2.38
C LYS A 356 13.24 -15.79 -0.93
N ASP A 357 13.71 -16.60 0.02
CA ASP A 357 13.62 -16.29 1.44
C ASP A 357 14.43 -15.04 1.81
N GLU A 358 15.61 -14.87 1.23
CA GLU A 358 16.44 -13.67 1.43
C GLU A 358 15.82 -12.45 0.76
N LEU A 359 15.32 -12.59 -0.48
CA LEU A 359 14.63 -11.52 -1.20
C LEU A 359 13.38 -11.03 -0.45
N VAL A 360 12.60 -11.93 0.14
CA VAL A 360 11.41 -11.57 0.92
C VAL A 360 11.79 -10.64 2.08
N VAL A 361 12.85 -10.97 2.83
CA VAL A 361 13.32 -10.15 3.96
C VAL A 361 13.76 -8.78 3.46
N GLU A 362 14.58 -8.73 2.42
CA GLU A 362 15.06 -7.47 1.85
C GLU A 362 13.92 -6.59 1.31
N VAL A 363 12.96 -7.19 0.60
CA VAL A 363 11.78 -6.47 0.10
C VAL A 363 10.99 -5.90 1.27
N VAL A 364 10.70 -6.70 2.31
CA VAL A 364 9.98 -6.23 3.52
C VAL A 364 10.72 -5.07 4.19
N ASP A 365 12.06 -5.11 4.26
CA ASP A 365 12.85 -4.01 4.78
C ASP A 365 12.71 -2.72 3.95
N LYS A 366 12.69 -2.83 2.62
CA LYS A 366 12.42 -1.68 1.73
C LYS A 366 11.00 -1.15 1.92
N LEU A 367 10.00 -2.02 2.04
CA LEU A 367 8.61 -1.63 2.32
C LEU A 367 8.51 -0.85 3.63
N ARG A 368 9.13 -1.35 4.71
CA ARG A 368 9.16 -0.69 6.02
C ARG A 368 9.90 0.65 5.94
N ALA A 369 10.98 0.74 5.18
CA ALA A 369 11.72 1.99 5.00
C ALA A 369 10.87 3.06 4.28
N LEU A 370 10.24 2.70 3.16
CA LEU A 370 9.37 3.60 2.38
C LEU A 370 8.12 4.05 3.16
N ALA A 371 7.51 3.15 3.93
CA ALA A 371 6.41 3.50 4.84
C ALA A 371 6.88 4.46 5.93
N ARG A 372 8.06 4.21 6.52
CA ARG A 372 8.59 5.00 7.63
C ARG A 372 8.93 6.43 7.21
N VAL A 373 9.57 6.63 6.06
CA VAL A 373 9.92 7.99 5.60
C VAL A 373 8.68 8.81 5.24
N GLU A 374 7.65 8.20 4.65
CA GLU A 374 6.38 8.88 4.40
C GLU A 374 5.66 9.22 5.72
N ALA A 375 5.57 8.26 6.65
CA ALA A 375 4.97 8.48 7.97
C ALA A 375 5.69 9.62 8.72
N GLN A 376 7.02 9.63 8.71
CA GLN A 376 7.82 10.68 9.33
C GLN A 376 7.58 12.04 8.69
N LEU A 377 7.51 12.13 7.36
CA LEU A 377 7.14 13.38 6.68
C LEU A 377 5.74 13.83 7.10
N LEU A 378 4.75 12.92 7.03
CA LEU A 378 3.35 13.21 7.32
C LEU A 378 3.17 13.78 8.72
N PHE A 379 3.76 13.14 9.74
CA PHE A 379 3.70 13.61 11.12
C PHE A 379 4.63 14.81 11.40
N ARG A 380 5.70 15.01 10.63
CA ARG A 380 6.50 16.24 10.67
C ARG A 380 5.69 17.44 10.18
N GLU A 381 4.93 17.29 9.10
CA GLU A 381 4.04 18.35 8.62
C GLU A 381 2.90 18.62 9.61
N TYR A 382 2.29 17.58 10.17
CA TYR A 382 1.29 17.74 11.23
C TYR A 382 1.82 18.46 12.47
N LYS A 383 3.05 18.18 12.88
CA LYS A 383 3.67 18.87 14.02
C LYS A 383 3.89 20.36 13.75
N LYS A 384 4.14 20.75 12.50
CA LYS A 384 4.28 22.17 12.10
C LYS A 384 2.94 22.90 12.10
N ASP A 385 1.88 22.21 11.67
CA ASP A 385 0.52 22.73 11.68
C ASP A 385 -0.49 21.69 12.20
N PRO A 386 -0.69 21.60 13.53
CA PRO A 386 -1.62 20.65 14.14
C PRO A 386 -3.09 20.93 13.84
N THR A 387 -3.39 22.08 13.22
CA THR A 387 -4.76 22.46 12.81
C THR A 387 -5.12 21.93 11.43
N SER A 388 -4.17 21.32 10.73
CA SER A 388 -4.38 20.67 9.43
C SER A 388 -4.50 19.16 9.59
N ALA A 389 -5.57 18.59 9.01
CA ALA A 389 -5.78 17.15 9.01
C ALA A 389 -4.70 16.42 8.18
N LEU A 390 -4.37 15.18 8.57
CA LEU A 390 -3.41 14.35 7.85
C LEU A 390 -3.85 13.90 6.44
N PRO A 391 -5.11 13.54 6.17
CA PRO A 391 -5.49 13.02 4.85
C PRO A 391 -5.21 14.00 3.69
N PRO A 392 -5.53 15.31 3.78
CA PRO A 392 -5.12 16.28 2.76
C PRO A 392 -3.59 16.38 2.59
N ALA A 393 -2.81 16.31 3.68
CA ALA A 393 -1.36 16.32 3.61
C ALA A 393 -0.80 15.08 2.90
N SER A 394 -1.38 13.90 3.14
CA SER A 394 -1.04 12.66 2.41
C SER A 394 -1.26 12.81 0.90
N GLU A 395 -2.39 13.38 0.48
CA GLU A 395 -2.67 13.60 -0.95
C GLU A 395 -1.72 14.63 -1.56
N ARG A 396 -1.39 15.70 -0.84
CA ARG A 396 -0.38 16.68 -1.28
C ARG A 396 0.99 16.05 -1.45
N ILE A 397 1.40 15.14 -0.56
CA ILE A 397 2.66 14.40 -0.68
C ILE A 397 2.67 13.58 -1.97
N SER A 398 1.61 12.79 -2.21
CA SER A 398 1.48 12.03 -3.46
C SER A 398 1.55 12.93 -4.69
N ARG A 399 0.80 14.04 -4.71
CA ARG A 399 0.79 14.98 -5.85
C ARG A 399 2.14 15.66 -6.08
N ALA A 400 2.83 16.04 -5.00
CA ALA A 400 4.17 16.62 -5.10
C ALA A 400 5.17 15.62 -5.70
N ILE A 401 5.11 14.35 -5.27
CA ILE A 401 5.95 13.28 -5.83
C ILE A 401 5.63 13.06 -7.31
N THR A 402 4.36 12.90 -7.68
CA THR A 402 3.96 12.74 -9.09
C THR A 402 4.42 13.92 -9.95
N ARG A 403 4.28 15.15 -9.46
CA ARG A 403 4.73 16.34 -10.18
C ARG A 403 6.25 16.35 -10.43
N VAL A 404 7.05 15.99 -9.41
CA VAL A 404 8.51 15.89 -9.58
C VAL A 404 8.87 14.72 -10.50
N HIS A 405 8.18 13.59 -10.37
CA HIS A 405 8.33 12.42 -11.23
C HIS A 405 8.15 12.78 -12.71
N ASP A 406 7.04 13.43 -13.05
CA ASP A 406 6.72 13.79 -14.44
C ASP A 406 7.74 14.79 -15.00
N ALA A 407 8.21 15.73 -14.18
CA ALA A 407 9.27 16.66 -14.57
C ALA A 407 10.63 15.98 -14.79
N VAL A 408 10.97 14.96 -14.00
CA VAL A 408 12.20 14.16 -14.19
C VAL A 408 12.10 13.31 -15.45
N LEU A 409 10.95 12.66 -15.70
CA LEU A 409 10.71 11.89 -16.91
C LEU A 409 10.83 12.76 -18.17
N ALA A 410 10.18 13.92 -18.18
CA ALA A 410 10.21 14.83 -19.33
C ALA A 410 11.63 15.35 -19.64
N HIS A 411 12.50 15.42 -18.64
CA HIS A 411 13.86 15.92 -18.78
C HIS A 411 14.90 14.81 -19.07
N PHE A 412 14.50 13.54 -19.03
CA PHE A 412 15.43 12.42 -19.10
C PHE A 412 16.22 12.34 -20.42
N ASP A 413 15.60 12.77 -21.53
CA ASP A 413 16.23 12.75 -22.86
C ASP A 413 17.13 13.97 -23.14
N ASP A 414 17.05 15.02 -22.30
CA ASP A 414 17.77 16.29 -22.50
C ASP A 414 19.08 16.38 -21.68
N VAL A 415 19.43 15.34 -20.94
CA VAL A 415 20.62 15.32 -20.07
C VAL A 415 21.85 14.73 -20.76
N CYS A 416 23.04 15.24 -20.41
CA CYS A 416 24.30 14.70 -20.91
C CYS A 416 24.62 13.30 -20.37
N GLU A 417 25.51 12.57 -21.02
CA GLU A 417 25.86 11.18 -20.67
C GLU A 417 26.34 11.03 -19.21
N ALA A 418 27.14 11.98 -18.71
CA ALA A 418 27.59 11.97 -17.31
C ALA A 418 26.42 12.07 -16.32
N ASP A 419 25.39 12.83 -16.67
CA ASP A 419 24.20 13.01 -15.84
C ASP A 419 23.27 11.79 -15.91
N GLN A 420 23.17 11.18 -17.08
CA GLN A 420 22.49 9.89 -17.25
C GLN A 420 23.12 8.82 -16.35
N GLN A 421 24.45 8.72 -16.31
CA GLN A 421 25.13 7.77 -15.42
C GLN A 421 24.81 8.01 -13.95
N ILE A 422 24.72 9.27 -13.51
CA ILE A 422 24.32 9.62 -12.14
C ILE A 422 22.87 9.21 -11.87
N LEU A 423 21.96 9.50 -12.80
CA LEU A 423 20.55 9.09 -12.70
C LEU A 423 20.42 7.56 -12.63
N PHE A 424 21.19 6.82 -13.43
CA PHE A 424 21.19 5.36 -13.44
C PHE A 424 21.62 4.73 -12.10
N THR A 425 22.40 5.43 -11.27
CA THR A 425 22.71 4.94 -9.91
C THR A 425 21.47 4.77 -9.03
N LEU A 426 20.36 5.45 -9.34
CA LEU A 426 19.09 5.27 -8.62
C LEU A 426 18.46 3.90 -8.87
N ILE A 427 18.77 3.24 -9.99
CA ILE A 427 18.29 1.88 -10.26
C ILE A 427 18.96 0.89 -9.33
N GLU A 428 20.27 1.02 -9.13
CA GLU A 428 21.02 0.22 -8.16
C GLU A 428 20.50 0.41 -6.74
N GLU A 429 20.16 1.65 -6.37
CA GLU A 429 19.55 1.97 -5.07
C GLU A 429 18.11 1.45 -4.95
N HIS A 430 17.38 1.36 -6.07
CA HIS A 430 16.00 0.89 -6.11
C HIS A 430 15.90 -0.63 -5.94
N LEU A 431 16.83 -1.43 -6.49
CA LEU A 431 16.78 -2.89 -6.36
C LEU A 431 17.04 -3.36 -4.92
N PRO A 432 16.41 -4.48 -4.48
CA PRO A 432 16.86 -5.21 -3.29
C PRO A 432 18.34 -5.63 -3.43
N PRO A 433 19.14 -5.59 -2.34
CA PRO A 433 20.57 -5.91 -2.40
C PRO A 433 20.90 -7.23 -3.10
N LYS A 434 20.16 -8.30 -2.84
CA LYS A 434 20.34 -9.61 -3.50
C LYS A 434 20.03 -9.55 -5.00
N LEU A 435 18.97 -8.85 -5.39
CA LEU A 435 18.61 -8.72 -6.81
C LEU A 435 19.68 -7.92 -7.58
N ARG A 436 20.24 -6.89 -6.93
CA ARG A 436 21.38 -6.14 -7.45
C ARG A 436 22.63 -7.02 -7.57
N GLU A 437 22.92 -7.86 -6.58
CA GLU A 437 24.07 -8.77 -6.62
C GLU A 437 23.99 -9.74 -7.80
N LEU A 438 22.80 -10.29 -8.09
CA LEU A 438 22.63 -11.37 -9.06
C LEU A 438 22.39 -10.92 -10.50
N ALA A 439 21.77 -9.76 -10.70
CA ALA A 439 21.19 -9.41 -12.00
C ALA A 439 21.37 -7.94 -12.39
N LEU A 440 22.21 -7.16 -11.70
CA LEU A 440 22.45 -5.76 -12.08
C LEU A 440 22.96 -5.61 -13.51
N ASP A 441 23.81 -6.54 -13.96
CA ASP A 441 24.34 -6.60 -15.33
C ASP A 441 23.27 -6.86 -16.40
N ARG A 442 22.12 -7.45 -16.01
CA ARG A 442 21.00 -7.79 -16.90
C ARG A 442 19.99 -6.64 -17.05
N VAL A 443 20.04 -5.63 -16.18
CA VAL A 443 19.04 -4.56 -16.08
C VAL A 443 18.83 -3.84 -17.41
N GLN A 444 19.92 -3.39 -18.05
CA GLN A 444 19.84 -2.62 -19.30
C GLN A 444 19.29 -3.45 -20.48
N GLN A 445 19.48 -4.78 -20.44
CA GLN A 445 19.06 -5.68 -21.50
C GLN A 445 17.62 -6.15 -21.33
N ASN A 446 17.23 -6.51 -20.10
CA ASN A 446 15.99 -7.24 -19.84
C ASN A 446 14.83 -6.33 -19.41
N VAL A 447 15.13 -5.17 -18.82
CA VAL A 447 14.09 -4.26 -18.32
C VAL A 447 13.82 -3.17 -19.36
N PRO A 448 12.56 -2.95 -19.77
CA PRO A 448 12.24 -1.94 -20.76
C PRO A 448 12.72 -0.54 -20.36
N LEU A 449 13.26 0.21 -21.32
CA LEU A 449 13.82 1.55 -21.08
C LEU A 449 12.80 2.50 -20.43
N ALA A 450 11.53 2.44 -20.85
CA ALA A 450 10.46 3.23 -20.24
C ALA A 450 10.30 2.93 -18.73
N TYR A 451 10.39 1.66 -18.34
CA TYR A 451 10.32 1.25 -16.95
C TYR A 451 11.56 1.71 -16.15
N LEU A 452 12.76 1.65 -16.75
CA LEU A 452 13.99 2.18 -16.13
C LEU A 452 13.89 3.70 -15.88
N ARG A 453 13.37 4.46 -16.86
CA ARG A 453 13.11 5.90 -16.70
C ARG A 453 12.16 6.17 -15.54
N SER A 454 11.08 5.39 -15.42
CA SER A 454 10.14 5.50 -14.31
C SER A 454 10.73 5.11 -12.96
N ILE A 455 11.65 4.13 -12.89
CA ILE A 455 12.39 3.81 -11.64
C ILE A 455 13.19 5.02 -11.19
N VAL A 456 13.94 5.63 -12.11
CA VAL A 456 14.76 6.81 -11.81
C VAL A 456 13.87 7.97 -11.34
N ALA A 457 12.80 8.26 -12.08
CA ALA A 457 11.91 9.37 -11.77
C ALA A 457 11.20 9.20 -10.41
N SER A 458 10.63 8.02 -10.15
CA SER A 458 9.92 7.74 -8.89
C SER A 458 10.88 7.74 -7.70
N SER A 459 12.07 7.15 -7.85
CA SER A 459 13.09 7.11 -6.80
C SER A 459 13.63 8.50 -6.47
N LEU A 460 13.89 9.34 -7.48
CA LEU A 460 14.36 10.71 -7.26
C LEU A 460 13.28 11.60 -6.64
N ALA A 461 12.05 11.52 -7.17
CA ALA A 461 10.93 12.33 -6.73
C ALA A 461 10.55 12.05 -5.27
N SER A 462 10.33 10.78 -4.93
CA SER A 462 10.00 10.35 -3.56
C SER A 462 11.12 10.74 -2.58
N LYS A 463 12.39 10.53 -2.97
CA LYS A 463 13.55 10.90 -2.16
C LYS A 463 13.58 12.40 -1.84
N ILE A 464 13.39 13.27 -2.83
CA ILE A 464 13.39 14.72 -2.63
C ILE A 464 12.24 15.14 -1.71
N VAL A 465 11.01 14.70 -2.01
CA VAL A 465 9.82 15.12 -1.26
C VAL A 465 9.87 14.63 0.18
N TYR A 466 10.24 13.37 0.43
CA TYR A 466 10.34 12.83 1.79
C TYR A 466 11.41 13.52 2.62
N ARG A 467 12.54 13.86 2.01
CA ARG A 467 13.64 14.52 2.71
C ARG A 467 13.30 15.98 3.02
N GLU A 468 13.01 16.76 1.98
CA GLU A 468 12.86 18.22 2.06
C GLU A 468 11.46 18.67 2.52
N GLY A 469 10.44 17.87 2.26
CA GLY A 469 9.03 18.18 2.54
C GLY A 469 8.33 18.99 1.47
N LEU A 470 7.01 19.17 1.67
CA LEU A 470 6.08 19.72 0.67
C LEU A 470 6.45 21.12 0.18
N GLN A 471 6.76 22.02 1.12
CA GLN A 471 7.01 23.43 0.83
C GLN A 471 8.17 23.62 -0.15
N PHE A 472 9.21 22.77 -0.09
CA PHE A 472 10.33 22.88 -1.01
C PHE A 472 9.89 22.63 -2.44
N THR A 473 9.27 21.47 -2.68
CA THR A 473 8.94 21.04 -4.04
C THR A 473 7.80 21.85 -4.62
N GLU A 474 6.82 22.25 -3.81
CA GLU A 474 5.69 23.09 -4.23
C GLU A 474 6.13 24.51 -4.62
N ALA A 475 7.23 25.04 -4.05
CA ALA A 475 7.74 26.37 -4.36
C ALA A 475 8.58 26.45 -5.66
N LEU A 476 9.08 25.32 -6.15
CA LEU A 476 9.88 25.28 -7.39
C LEU A 476 8.98 25.41 -8.63
N PRO A 477 9.35 26.18 -9.67
CA PRO A 477 8.56 26.30 -10.90
C PRO A 477 8.66 25.05 -11.77
N ASP A 478 7.56 24.71 -12.48
CA ASP A 478 7.49 23.53 -13.36
C ASP A 478 8.61 23.51 -14.42
N SER A 479 8.88 24.67 -15.03
CA SER A 479 9.85 24.82 -16.11
C SER A 479 11.29 24.47 -15.74
N ASN A 480 11.64 24.44 -14.45
CA ASN A 480 12.99 24.14 -13.99
C ASN A 480 13.04 22.95 -13.00
N LEU A 481 11.91 22.27 -12.77
CA LEU A 481 11.80 21.26 -11.74
C LEU A 481 12.69 20.03 -12.02
N GLY A 482 12.72 19.56 -13.28
CA GLY A 482 13.57 18.43 -13.70
C GLY A 482 15.07 18.73 -13.50
N ASN A 483 15.51 19.91 -13.94
CA ASN A 483 16.88 20.39 -13.71
C ASN A 483 17.23 20.43 -12.22
N MET A 484 16.33 20.99 -11.40
CA MET A 484 16.55 21.10 -9.95
C MET A 484 16.63 19.74 -9.28
N ALA A 485 15.81 18.78 -9.70
CA ALA A 485 15.87 17.41 -9.20
C ALA A 485 17.21 16.74 -9.54
N LEU A 486 17.70 16.91 -10.78
CA LEU A 486 19.02 16.40 -11.16
C LEU A 486 20.16 17.07 -10.36
N GLN A 487 20.13 18.38 -10.20
CA GLN A 487 21.13 19.09 -9.38
C GLN A 487 21.09 18.64 -7.92
N TYR A 488 19.88 18.37 -7.39
CA TYR A 488 19.71 17.81 -6.06
C TYR A 488 20.43 16.46 -5.92
N LEU A 489 20.27 15.57 -6.91
CA LEU A 489 20.95 14.27 -6.92
C LEU A 489 22.47 14.41 -7.00
N LYS A 490 22.99 15.31 -7.85
CA LYS A 490 24.44 15.60 -7.93
C LYS A 490 24.98 16.07 -6.59
N GLN A 491 24.26 16.99 -5.94
CA GLN A 491 24.65 17.53 -4.65
C GLN A 491 24.55 16.46 -3.55
N GLU A 492 23.56 15.56 -3.60
CA GLU A 492 23.49 14.40 -2.71
C GLU A 492 24.73 13.51 -2.85
N LYS A 493 25.12 13.15 -4.09
CA LYS A 493 26.30 12.30 -4.33
C LYS A 493 27.59 12.98 -3.87
N LYS A 494 27.67 14.32 -3.93
CA LYS A 494 28.79 15.10 -3.36
C LYS A 494 28.78 15.04 -1.84
N VAL A 495 27.64 15.26 -1.20
CA VAL A 495 27.49 15.23 0.26
C VAL A 495 27.77 13.84 0.82
N GLN A 496 27.32 12.78 0.16
CA GLN A 496 27.61 11.40 0.57
C GLN A 496 29.12 11.10 0.60
N ARG A 497 29.87 11.56 -0.41
CA ARG A 497 31.34 11.46 -0.43
C ARG A 497 31.97 12.21 0.73
N LEU A 498 31.55 13.46 0.97
CA LEU A 498 32.05 14.25 2.09
C LEU A 498 31.75 13.61 3.45
N VAL A 499 30.56 13.04 3.63
CA VAL A 499 30.18 12.29 4.85
C VAL A 499 31.11 11.09 5.05
N GLN A 500 31.41 10.35 3.98
CA GLN A 500 32.33 9.21 4.05
C GLN A 500 33.76 9.63 4.40
N ASP A 501 34.27 10.71 3.78
CA ASP A 501 35.59 11.27 4.05
C ASP A 501 35.71 11.72 5.51
N VAL A 502 34.69 12.40 6.02
CA VAL A 502 34.64 12.84 7.43
C VAL A 502 34.63 11.64 8.37
N ARG A 503 33.77 10.63 8.15
CA ARG A 503 33.73 9.41 8.98
C ARG A 503 35.05 8.63 8.95
N SER A 504 35.76 8.69 7.83
CA SER A 504 37.07 8.04 7.65
C SER A 504 38.24 8.86 8.22
N SER A 505 38.00 10.11 8.63
CA SER A 505 39.02 10.99 9.18
C SER A 505 39.41 10.64 10.63
N GLN A 506 40.45 11.34 11.11
CA GLN A 506 40.93 11.28 12.49
C GLN A 506 40.33 12.40 13.38
N LEU A 507 39.29 13.10 12.91
CA LEU A 507 38.61 14.13 13.70
C LEU A 507 37.91 13.50 14.91
N SER A 508 38.05 14.12 16.08
CA SER A 508 37.41 13.64 17.32
C SER A 508 35.88 13.63 17.22
N ASN A 509 35.30 14.58 16.48
CA ASN A 509 33.85 14.77 16.36
C ASN A 509 33.34 14.36 14.97
N LYS A 510 34.05 13.45 14.29
CA LYS A 510 33.74 13.08 12.91
C LYS A 510 32.31 12.60 12.71
N ASP A 511 31.75 11.84 13.65
CA ASP A 511 30.40 11.31 13.52
C ASP A 511 29.35 12.44 13.61
N ASP A 512 29.51 13.37 14.55
CA ASP A 512 28.64 14.54 14.68
C ASP A 512 28.69 15.43 13.42
N ILE A 513 29.89 15.68 12.88
CA ILE A 513 30.07 16.49 11.66
C ILE A 513 29.42 15.79 10.47
N ALA A 514 29.65 14.48 10.32
CA ALA A 514 29.09 13.67 9.25
C ALA A 514 27.55 13.67 9.32
N ASP A 515 26.97 13.57 10.51
CA ASP A 515 25.53 13.57 10.70
C ASP A 515 24.90 14.94 10.41
N LEU A 516 25.56 16.04 10.77
CA LEU A 516 25.13 17.39 10.40
C LEU A 516 25.17 17.59 8.87
N LEU A 517 26.24 17.16 8.21
CA LEU A 517 26.36 17.19 6.76
C LEU A 517 25.30 16.33 6.08
N ALA A 518 25.05 15.12 6.58
CA ALA A 518 24.02 14.25 6.04
C ALA A 518 22.61 14.86 6.17
N ARG A 519 22.33 15.60 7.25
CA ARG A 519 21.01 16.21 7.47
C ARG A 519 20.77 17.47 6.64
N GLY A 520 21.77 18.37 6.56
CA GLY A 520 21.57 19.70 5.95
C GLY A 520 22.37 19.99 4.68
N GLY A 521 23.40 19.19 4.38
CA GLY A 521 24.39 19.52 3.36
C GLY A 521 23.87 19.54 1.93
N VAL A 522 22.84 18.75 1.62
CA VAL A 522 22.27 18.72 0.27
C VAL A 522 21.53 20.01 0.00
N ARG A 523 20.63 20.40 0.90
CA ARG A 523 19.87 21.63 0.77
C ARG A 523 20.77 22.86 0.76
N ALA A 524 21.71 22.97 1.70
CA ALA A 524 22.66 24.07 1.73
C ALA A 524 23.44 24.21 0.41
N GLY A 525 23.85 23.08 -0.18
CA GLY A 525 24.56 23.08 -1.46
C GLY A 525 23.70 23.48 -2.66
N MET A 526 22.38 23.28 -2.62
CA MET A 526 21.46 23.75 -3.65
C MET A 526 21.29 25.27 -3.63
N ASP A 527 21.33 25.88 -2.44
CA ASP A 527 21.15 27.32 -2.26
C ASP A 527 22.45 28.12 -2.47
N THR A 528 23.59 27.44 -2.65
CA THR A 528 24.90 28.09 -2.87
C THR A 528 25.12 28.26 -4.38
N PRO A 529 25.23 29.49 -4.92
CA PRO A 529 25.65 29.68 -6.30
C PRO A 529 27.08 29.14 -6.46
N ASN A 530 27.31 28.29 -7.47
CA ASN A 530 28.66 27.97 -7.91
C ASN A 530 29.35 29.19 -8.51
#